data_AF-A0A1C4SHQ9-F1
#
_entry.id   AF-A0A1C4SHQ9-F1
#
_cell.length_a   1.000
_cell.length_b   1.000
_cell.length_c   1.000
_cell.angle_alpha   90.00
_cell.angle_beta   90.00
_cell.angle_gamma   90.00
#
_symmetry.space_group_name_H-M   'P 1'
#
loop_
_entity.id
_entity.type
_entity.pdbx_description
1 polymer ?
#
loop_
_entity_poly.entity_id
_entity_poly.type
_entity_poly.pdbx_seq_one_letter_code
_entity_poly.pdbx_strand_id
1 'polypeptide(L)'
;MAQTARPYATGDYQADTRFHHTTTIDSAVLDEGLRAILGVPLRLGARIIGVLYAADRSPREFTATEVALLSSLADHAAIAIDGARLLEETRAALVDLNAASETIRTHSEAMRRAEEAHDQLTDLVLRGGGADDVAAALADILDGGILIHDADGAELARARTEPLPQPIPAVSASRA
;
A
#
# COMPACT_ATOMS: atom_id res chain seq x y z
N MET A 1 18.23 -24.32 -18.11
CA MET A 1 19.26 -23.77 -17.19
C MET A 1 18.76 -23.52 -15.78
N ALA A 2 17.59 -22.90 -15.56
CA ALA A 2 17.03 -22.75 -14.20
C ALA A 2 16.64 -24.07 -13.49
N GLN A 3 16.53 -25.19 -14.22
CA GLN A 3 16.12 -26.49 -13.67
C GLN A 3 17.29 -27.37 -13.20
N THR A 4 18.49 -27.13 -13.71
CA THR A 4 19.69 -27.87 -13.33
C THR A 4 20.49 -26.95 -12.42
N ALA A 5 20.57 -27.23 -11.12
CA ALA A 5 21.25 -26.40 -10.12
C ALA A 5 22.79 -26.38 -10.28
N ARG A 6 23.28 -26.24 -11.51
CA ARG A 6 24.66 -26.36 -11.95
C ARG A 6 24.99 -25.23 -12.92
N PRO A 7 26.21 -24.68 -12.87
CA PRO A 7 26.74 -23.82 -13.92
C PRO A 7 26.58 -24.45 -15.30
N TYR A 8 26.33 -23.61 -16.29
CA TYR A 8 26.20 -24.01 -17.67
C TYR A 8 26.93 -23.05 -18.59
N ALA A 9 27.74 -23.59 -19.51
CA ALA A 9 28.53 -22.80 -20.45
C ALA A 9 28.37 -23.31 -21.89
N THR A 10 28.34 -22.36 -22.84
CA THR A 10 28.56 -22.58 -24.27
C THR A 10 29.61 -21.63 -24.80
N GLY A 11 30.42 -22.12 -25.73
CA GLY A 11 31.31 -21.27 -26.50
C GLY A 11 30.71 -20.70 -27.77
N ASP A 12 29.55 -21.19 -28.19
CA ASP A 12 28.77 -20.60 -29.28
C ASP A 12 27.29 -20.96 -29.11
N TYR A 13 26.50 -20.02 -28.62
CA TYR A 13 25.09 -20.20 -28.29
C TYR A 13 24.28 -20.64 -29.51
N GLN A 14 24.50 -20.05 -30.68
CA GLN A 14 23.73 -20.36 -31.89
C GLN A 14 23.97 -21.79 -32.40
N ALA A 15 25.18 -22.31 -32.19
CA ALA A 15 25.56 -23.65 -32.61
C ALA A 15 25.25 -24.73 -31.55
N ASP A 16 24.95 -24.32 -30.31
CA ASP A 16 24.79 -25.23 -29.19
C ASP A 16 23.35 -25.73 -29.02
N THR A 17 23.05 -26.85 -29.67
CA THR A 17 21.76 -27.56 -29.59
C THR A 17 21.33 -27.99 -28.18
N ARG A 18 22.22 -27.91 -27.18
CA ARG A 18 21.88 -28.18 -25.78
C ARG A 18 21.08 -27.02 -25.16
N PHE A 19 21.12 -25.82 -25.75
CA PHE A 19 20.27 -24.70 -25.33
C PHE A 19 18.86 -24.83 -25.90
N HIS A 20 17.88 -24.46 -25.08
CA HIS A 20 16.50 -24.33 -25.52
C HIS A 20 16.36 -22.97 -26.20
N HIS A 21 16.47 -22.99 -27.52
CA HIS A 21 16.29 -21.84 -28.38
C HIS A 21 14.82 -21.44 -28.42
N THR A 22 14.55 -20.20 -28.02
CA THR A 22 13.22 -19.60 -28.09
C THR A 22 13.32 -18.28 -28.84
N THR A 23 12.27 -17.93 -29.58
CA THR A 23 12.28 -16.73 -30.44
C THR A 23 12.67 -15.45 -29.69
N THR A 24 12.22 -15.29 -28.43
CA THR A 24 12.51 -14.11 -27.62
C THR A 24 13.93 -14.06 -27.07
N ILE A 25 14.49 -15.21 -26.66
CA ILE A 25 15.86 -15.27 -26.15
C ILE A 25 16.84 -15.18 -27.32
N ASP A 26 16.55 -15.86 -28.42
CA ASP A 26 17.40 -15.87 -29.59
C ASP A 26 17.48 -14.48 -30.24
N SER A 27 16.37 -13.75 -30.33
CA SER A 27 16.39 -12.37 -30.82
C SER A 27 17.26 -11.48 -29.94
N ALA A 28 17.11 -11.55 -28.62
CA ALA A 28 17.91 -10.76 -27.69
C ALA A 28 19.42 -11.10 -27.79
N VAL A 29 19.76 -12.38 -27.87
CA VAL A 29 21.13 -12.86 -28.05
C VAL A 29 21.73 -12.39 -29.38
N LEU A 30 20.94 -12.44 -30.46
CA LEU A 30 21.36 -12.00 -31.79
C LEU A 30 21.55 -10.48 -31.85
N ASP A 31 20.60 -9.71 -31.32
CA ASP A 31 20.63 -8.24 -31.33
C ASP A 31 21.82 -7.71 -30.51
N GLU A 32 22.15 -8.37 -29.40
CA GLU A 32 23.34 -8.04 -28.59
C GLU A 32 24.65 -8.61 -29.16
N GLY A 33 24.57 -9.51 -30.15
CA GLY A 33 25.71 -10.18 -30.79
C GLY A 33 26.41 -11.19 -29.88
N LEU A 34 25.72 -11.77 -28.90
CA LEU A 34 26.32 -12.70 -27.95
C LEU A 34 26.59 -14.05 -28.62
N ARG A 35 27.77 -14.62 -28.36
CA ARG A 35 28.21 -15.90 -28.90
C ARG A 35 28.56 -16.88 -27.77
N ALA A 36 29.49 -16.55 -26.90
CA ALA A 36 29.78 -17.38 -25.74
C ALA A 36 28.91 -16.94 -24.54
N ILE A 37 28.33 -17.88 -23.79
CA ILE A 37 27.51 -17.58 -22.61
C ILE A 37 27.84 -18.57 -21.48
N LEU A 38 28.08 -18.03 -20.29
CA LEU A 38 28.20 -18.76 -19.03
C LEU A 38 27.09 -18.29 -18.09
N GLY A 39 26.20 -19.19 -17.71
CA GLY A 39 25.17 -18.96 -16.69
C GLY A 39 25.46 -19.75 -15.42
N VAL A 40 25.32 -19.11 -14.26
CA VAL A 40 25.42 -19.73 -12.94
C VAL A 40 24.17 -19.42 -12.12
N PRO A 41 23.65 -20.37 -11.31
CA PRO A 41 22.45 -20.15 -10.52
C PRO A 41 22.70 -19.18 -9.36
N LEU A 42 21.75 -18.28 -9.10
CA LEU A 42 21.68 -17.51 -7.85
C LEU A 42 21.00 -18.40 -6.79
N ARG A 43 21.77 -18.89 -5.82
CA ARG A 43 21.30 -19.88 -4.83
C ARG A 43 21.10 -19.26 -3.46
N LEU A 44 19.94 -19.53 -2.87
CA LEU A 44 19.64 -19.22 -1.48
C LEU A 44 19.30 -20.54 -0.76
N GLY A 45 20.30 -21.13 -0.10
CA GLY A 45 20.20 -22.49 0.44
C GLY A 45 19.86 -23.51 -0.65
N ALA A 46 18.72 -24.19 -0.51
CA ALA A 46 18.24 -25.17 -1.48
C ALA A 46 17.49 -24.55 -2.68
N ARG A 47 17.12 -23.26 -2.61
CA ARG A 47 16.30 -22.58 -3.62
C ARG A 47 17.17 -21.84 -4.63
N ILE A 48 16.75 -21.86 -5.91
CA ILE A 48 17.31 -20.99 -6.95
C ILE A 48 16.36 -19.80 -7.13
N ILE A 49 16.89 -18.59 -6.97
CA ILE A 49 16.12 -17.35 -7.10
C ILE A 49 16.34 -16.63 -8.43
N GLY A 50 17.29 -17.11 -9.24
CA GLY A 50 17.59 -16.56 -10.57
C GLY A 50 18.86 -17.16 -11.17
N VAL A 51 19.39 -16.49 -12.19
CA VAL A 51 20.63 -16.86 -12.89
C VAL A 51 21.45 -15.59 -13.09
N LEU A 52 22.74 -15.65 -12.76
CA LEU A 52 23.73 -14.66 -13.15
C LEU A 52 24.45 -15.18 -14.39
N TYR A 53 24.66 -14.34 -15.40
CA TYR A 53 25.38 -14.75 -16.61
C TYR A 53 26.50 -13.78 -16.98
N ALA A 54 27.50 -14.32 -17.65
CA ALA A 54 28.53 -13.61 -18.38
C ALA A 54 28.48 -14.06 -19.84
N ALA A 55 28.70 -13.13 -20.78
CA ALA A 55 28.65 -13.43 -22.19
C ALA A 55 29.71 -12.64 -22.96
N ASP A 56 30.17 -13.21 -24.07
CA ASP A 56 31.12 -12.59 -24.98
C ASP A 56 30.57 -12.60 -26.41
N ARG A 57 30.93 -11.57 -27.18
CA ARG A 57 30.49 -11.41 -28.59
C ARG A 57 31.33 -12.22 -29.58
N SER A 58 32.39 -12.86 -29.10
CA SER A 58 33.20 -13.81 -29.86
C SER A 58 33.01 -15.22 -29.29
N PRO A 59 33.09 -16.26 -30.15
CA PRO A 59 33.12 -17.63 -29.66
C PRO A 59 34.36 -17.86 -28.79
N ARG A 60 34.17 -18.50 -27.64
CA ARG A 60 35.27 -18.90 -26.73
C ARG A 60 34.80 -19.91 -25.70
N GLU A 61 35.72 -20.64 -25.10
CA GLU A 61 35.40 -21.48 -23.95
C GLU A 61 35.60 -20.71 -22.63
N PHE A 62 34.82 -21.05 -21.62
CA PHE A 62 35.00 -20.57 -20.24
C PHE A 62 35.84 -21.57 -19.46
N THR A 63 36.89 -21.09 -18.83
CA THR A 63 37.76 -21.88 -17.97
C THR A 63 37.06 -22.24 -16.65
N ALA A 64 37.51 -23.31 -15.98
CA ALA A 64 36.98 -23.69 -14.67
C ALA A 64 37.14 -22.57 -13.62
N THR A 65 38.20 -21.77 -13.71
CA THR A 65 38.44 -20.62 -12.83
C THR A 65 37.41 -19.52 -13.05
N GLU A 66 37.06 -19.20 -14.30
CA GLU A 66 36.01 -18.22 -14.61
C GLU A 66 34.64 -18.70 -14.12
N VAL A 67 34.33 -19.99 -14.29
CA VAL A 67 33.10 -20.60 -13.77
C VAL A 67 33.04 -20.49 -12.25
N ALA A 68 34.13 -20.79 -11.55
CA ALA A 68 34.22 -20.71 -10.10
C ALA A 68 34.08 -19.26 -9.59
N LEU A 69 34.72 -18.30 -10.27
CA LEU A 69 34.63 -16.88 -9.94
C LEU A 69 33.19 -16.37 -10.08
N LEU A 70 32.54 -16.64 -11.22
CA LEU A 70 31.16 -16.20 -11.43
C LEU A 70 30.20 -16.88 -10.46
N SER A 71 30.43 -18.16 -10.14
CA SER A 71 29.63 -18.88 -9.14
C SER A 71 29.75 -18.24 -7.75
N SER A 72 30.95 -17.88 -7.31
CA SER A 72 31.16 -17.19 -6.03
C SER A 72 30.45 -15.83 -6.01
N LEU A 73 30.52 -15.07 -7.11
CA LEU A 73 29.80 -13.81 -7.22
C LEU A 73 28.27 -14.02 -7.17
N ALA A 74 27.76 -15.07 -7.81
CA ALA A 74 26.36 -15.43 -7.79
C ALA A 74 25.87 -15.80 -6.38
N ASP A 75 26.68 -16.50 -5.59
CA ASP A 75 26.35 -16.81 -4.20
C ASP A 75 26.20 -15.53 -3.35
N HIS A 76 27.12 -14.56 -3.51
CA HIS A 76 27.03 -13.27 -2.81
C HIS A 76 25.84 -12.43 -3.30
N ALA A 77 25.63 -12.37 -4.61
CA ALA A 77 24.52 -11.64 -5.21
C ALA A 77 23.16 -12.21 -4.75
N ALA A 78 23.04 -13.53 -4.61
CA ALA A 78 21.81 -14.17 -4.14
C ALA A 78 21.44 -13.72 -2.72
N ILE A 79 22.42 -13.65 -1.82
CA ILE A 79 22.24 -13.16 -0.45
C ILE A 79 21.83 -11.68 -0.45
N ALA A 80 22.51 -10.86 -1.26
CA ALA A 80 22.23 -9.43 -1.33
C ALA A 80 20.83 -9.13 -1.89
N ILE A 81 20.42 -9.86 -2.94
CA ILE A 81 19.08 -9.74 -3.54
C ILE A 81 18.00 -10.14 -2.53
N ASP A 82 18.19 -11.24 -1.81
CA ASP A 82 17.22 -11.67 -0.79
C ASP A 82 17.14 -10.68 0.38
N GLY A 83 18.28 -10.16 0.84
CA GLY A 83 18.32 -9.12 1.87
C GLY A 83 17.61 -7.83 1.44
N ALA A 84 17.82 -7.39 0.19
CA ALA A 84 17.13 -6.22 -0.36
C ALA A 84 15.61 -6.44 -0.44
N ARG A 85 15.17 -7.64 -0.88
CA ARG A 85 13.75 -8.02 -0.92
C ARG A 85 13.12 -8.02 0.47
N LEU A 86 13.77 -8.65 1.45
CA LEU A 86 13.28 -8.69 2.83
C LEU A 86 13.19 -7.30 3.47
N LEU A 87 14.16 -6.43 3.18
CA LEU A 87 14.14 -5.05 3.65
C LEU A 87 12.96 -4.28 3.05
N GLU A 88 12.70 -4.46 1.75
CA GLU A 88 11.57 -3.82 1.08
C GLU A 88 10.22 -4.31 1.62
N GLU A 89 10.06 -5.63 1.80
CA GLU A 89 8.87 -6.23 2.41
C GLU A 89 8.64 -5.69 3.83
N THR A 90 9.71 -5.55 4.62
CA THR A 90 9.62 -5.00 5.98
C THR A 90 9.21 -3.53 5.96
N ARG A 91 9.75 -2.73 5.04
CA ARG A 91 9.38 -1.31 4.90
C ARG A 91 7.91 -1.15 4.49
N ALA A 92 7.44 -1.94 3.53
CA ALA A 92 6.04 -1.94 3.12
C ALA A 92 5.12 -2.28 4.31
N ALA A 93 5.44 -3.34 5.06
CA ALA A 93 4.68 -3.72 6.24
C ALA A 93 4.62 -2.64 7.32
N LEU A 94 5.71 -1.88 7.52
CA LEU A 94 5.72 -0.75 8.45
C LEU A 94 4.83 0.41 7.98
N VAL A 95 4.80 0.70 6.67
CA VAL A 95 3.90 1.71 6.10
C VAL A 95 2.44 1.31 6.34
N ASP A 96 2.10 0.05 6.06
CA ASP A 96 0.74 -0.46 6.25
C ASP A 96 0.32 -0.42 7.73
N LEU A 97 1.22 -0.84 8.64
CA LEU A 97 0.96 -0.80 10.08
C LEU A 97 0.74 0.62 10.60
N ASN A 98 1.52 1.59 10.12
CA ASN A 98 1.35 2.99 10.49
C ASN A 98 0.01 3.54 10.00
N ALA A 99 -0.38 3.25 8.76
CA ALA A 99 -1.67 3.66 8.22
C ALA A 99 -2.85 3.05 8.99
N ALA A 100 -2.76 1.77 9.34
CA ALA A 100 -3.75 1.10 10.18
C ALA A 100 -3.83 1.73 11.58
N SER A 101 -2.69 2.04 12.19
CA SER A 101 -2.62 2.67 13.51
C SER A 101 -3.22 4.07 13.52
N GLU A 102 -2.97 4.89 12.48
CA GLU A 102 -3.57 6.22 12.30
C GLU A 102 -5.11 6.13 12.18
N THR A 103 -5.59 5.13 11.44
CA THR A 103 -7.03 4.88 11.27
C THR A 103 -7.68 4.51 12.61
N ILE A 104 -7.07 3.59 13.36
CA ILE A 104 -7.55 3.19 14.69
C ILE A 104 -7.57 4.39 15.62
N ARG A 105 -6.50 5.20 15.65
CA ARG A 105 -6.41 6.39 16.51
C ARG A 105 -7.54 7.38 16.21
N THR A 106 -7.79 7.66 14.93
CA THR A 106 -8.87 8.56 14.50
C THR A 106 -10.23 8.02 14.94
N HIS A 107 -10.47 6.72 14.78
CA HIS A 107 -11.72 6.09 15.20
C HIS A 107 -11.91 6.13 16.72
N SER A 108 -10.87 5.79 17.49
CA SER A 108 -10.90 5.86 18.95
C SER A 108 -11.14 7.29 19.47
N GLU A 109 -10.53 8.30 18.84
CA GLU A 109 -10.78 9.70 19.19
C GLU A 109 -12.22 10.13 18.91
N ALA A 110 -12.81 9.68 17.79
CA ALA A 110 -14.20 9.92 17.47
C ALA A 110 -15.15 9.21 18.46
N MET A 111 -14.87 7.95 18.80
CA MET A 111 -15.62 7.20 19.82
C MET A 111 -15.60 7.90 21.17
N ARG A 112 -14.41 8.29 21.66
CA ARG A 112 -14.27 9.00 22.93
C ARG A 112 -15.07 10.30 22.95
N ARG A 113 -15.01 11.10 21.87
CA ARG A 113 -15.81 12.34 21.77
C ARG A 113 -17.30 12.07 21.80
N ALA A 114 -17.75 11.00 21.13
CA ALA A 114 -19.16 10.62 21.15
C ALA A 114 -19.63 10.16 22.54
N GLU A 115 -18.80 9.40 23.26
CA GLU A 115 -19.06 9.00 24.65
C GLU A 115 -19.13 10.21 25.59
N GLU A 116 -18.16 11.12 25.53
CA GLU A 116 -18.15 12.35 26.33
C GLU A 116 -19.38 13.23 26.07
N ALA A 117 -19.76 13.38 24.80
CA ALA A 117 -20.97 14.10 24.42
C ALA A 117 -22.24 13.43 24.97
N HIS A 118 -22.31 12.10 24.90
CA HIS A 118 -23.45 11.35 25.41
C HIS A 118 -23.61 11.49 26.93
N ASP A 119 -22.52 11.37 27.68
CA ASP A 119 -22.52 11.54 29.14
C ASP A 119 -22.93 12.96 29.53
N GLN A 120 -22.42 13.98 28.83
CA GLN A 120 -22.78 15.38 29.09
C GLN A 120 -24.27 15.64 28.85
N LEU A 121 -24.83 15.16 27.73
CA LEU A 121 -26.25 15.30 27.42
C LEU A 121 -27.13 14.55 28.43
N THR A 122 -26.71 13.36 28.83
CA THR A 122 -27.44 12.55 29.81
C THR A 122 -27.48 13.24 31.17
N ASP A 123 -26.35 13.75 31.65
CA ASP A 123 -26.27 14.51 32.91
C ASP A 123 -27.13 15.78 32.86
N LEU A 124 -27.15 16.48 31.72
CA LEU A 124 -27.97 17.67 31.51
C LEU A 124 -29.48 17.36 31.65
N VAL A 125 -29.93 16.28 31.02
CA VAL A 125 -31.33 15.82 31.11
C VAL A 125 -31.68 15.40 32.54
N LEU A 126 -30.79 14.68 33.24
CA LEU A 126 -31.02 14.24 34.62
C LEU A 126 -31.13 15.41 35.62
N ARG A 127 -30.45 16.54 35.34
CA ARG A 127 -30.57 17.77 36.14
C ARG A 127 -31.80 18.62 35.80
N GLY A 128 -32.58 18.21 34.80
CA GLY A 128 -33.75 18.94 34.32
C GLY A 128 -33.42 20.09 33.36
N GLY A 129 -32.27 20.04 32.69
CA GLY A 129 -31.89 21.02 31.66
C GLY A 129 -32.88 21.04 30.49
N GLY A 130 -33.14 22.24 29.97
CA GLY A 130 -34.08 22.47 28.87
C GLY A 130 -33.44 22.35 27.49
N ALA A 131 -34.24 22.61 26.43
CA ALA A 131 -33.74 22.58 25.05
C ALA A 131 -32.60 23.58 24.81
N ASP A 132 -32.61 24.74 25.49
CA ASP A 132 -31.54 25.74 25.39
C ASP A 132 -30.20 25.23 25.92
N ASP A 133 -30.23 24.52 27.05
CA ASP A 133 -29.03 23.93 27.66
C ASP A 133 -28.44 22.84 26.75
N VAL A 134 -29.31 22.05 26.11
CA VAL A 134 -28.91 21.02 25.12
C VAL A 134 -28.28 21.68 23.88
N ALA A 135 -28.92 22.73 23.36
CA ALA A 135 -28.42 23.45 22.19
C ALA A 135 -27.04 24.07 22.47
N ALA A 136 -26.85 24.66 23.64
CA ALA A 136 -25.57 25.23 24.06
C ALA A 136 -24.46 24.16 24.17
N ALA A 137 -24.75 23.03 24.84
CA ALA A 137 -23.78 21.94 25.00
C ALA A 137 -23.38 21.32 23.64
N LEU A 138 -24.36 21.04 22.77
CA LEU A 138 -24.08 20.53 21.42
C LEU A 138 -23.28 21.52 20.58
N ALA A 139 -23.57 22.81 20.70
CA ALA A 139 -22.83 23.84 20.00
C ALA A 139 -21.35 23.86 20.43
N ASP A 140 -21.05 23.57 21.70
CA ASP A 140 -19.68 23.50 22.23
C ASP A 140 -18.96 22.24 21.73
N ILE A 141 -19.65 21.10 21.77
CA ILE A 141 -19.11 19.81 21.31
C ILE A 141 -18.80 19.83 19.81
N LEU A 142 -19.70 20.41 19.01
CA LEU A 142 -19.62 20.40 17.54
C LEU A 142 -18.88 21.62 16.99
N ASP A 143 -18.45 22.54 17.85
CA ASP A 143 -17.84 23.84 17.49
C ASP A 143 -18.63 24.56 16.39
N GLY A 144 -19.96 24.65 16.58
CA GLY A 144 -20.89 25.02 15.53
C GLY A 144 -22.20 25.57 16.05
N GLY A 145 -23.00 26.09 15.11
CA GLY A 145 -24.34 26.59 15.38
C GLY A 145 -25.37 25.45 15.43
N ILE A 146 -26.23 25.44 16.45
CA ILE A 146 -27.29 24.44 16.64
C ILE A 146 -28.66 25.12 16.67
N LEU A 147 -29.62 24.56 15.93
CA LEU A 147 -31.05 24.77 16.12
C LEU A 147 -31.71 23.46 16.55
N ILE A 148 -32.64 23.54 17.47
CA ILE A 148 -33.53 22.44 17.85
C ILE A 148 -34.95 22.83 17.46
N HIS A 149 -35.64 21.94 16.76
CA HIS A 149 -37.06 22.07 16.45
C HIS A 149 -37.85 20.94 17.10
N ASP A 150 -39.13 21.19 17.37
CA ASP A 150 -40.08 20.12 17.70
C ASP A 150 -40.51 19.34 16.44
N ALA A 151 -41.37 18.34 16.62
CA ALA A 151 -41.88 17.52 15.52
C ALA A 151 -42.77 18.30 14.54
N ASP A 152 -43.34 19.44 14.96
CA ASP A 152 -44.19 20.31 14.15
C ASP A 152 -43.38 21.41 13.43
N GLY A 153 -42.06 21.46 13.66
CA GLY A 153 -41.13 22.42 13.07
C GLY A 153 -41.02 23.74 13.81
N ALA A 154 -41.65 23.90 14.98
CA ALA A 154 -41.46 25.09 15.81
C ALA A 154 -40.06 25.08 16.43
N GLU A 155 -39.39 26.23 16.46
CA GLU A 155 -38.07 26.37 17.06
C GLU A 155 -38.15 26.25 18.58
N LEU A 156 -37.42 25.29 19.14
CA LEU A 156 -37.34 25.03 20.58
C LEU A 156 -36.12 25.69 21.22
N ALA A 157 -34.98 25.76 20.53
CA ALA A 157 -33.75 26.35 21.03
C ALA A 157 -32.75 26.69 19.92
N ARG A 158 -31.82 27.60 20.22
CA ARG A 158 -30.77 28.04 19.30
C ARG A 158 -29.48 28.38 20.05
N ALA A 159 -28.34 27.96 19.52
CA ALA A 159 -27.02 28.32 20.05
C ALA A 159 -26.01 28.60 18.92
N ARG A 160 -25.22 29.68 19.04
CA ARG A 160 -24.14 30.06 18.10
C ARG A 160 -24.53 30.19 16.61
N THR A 161 -25.80 30.43 16.30
CA THR A 161 -26.27 30.69 14.92
C THR A 161 -27.03 32.02 14.87
N GLU A 162 -26.85 32.78 13.78
CA GLU A 162 -27.74 33.92 13.47
C GLU A 162 -29.17 33.41 13.18
N PRO A 163 -30.22 34.17 13.53
CA PRO A 163 -31.60 33.84 13.21
C PRO A 163 -31.76 33.57 11.71
N LEU A 164 -32.25 32.38 11.36
CA LEU A 164 -32.66 32.11 9.98
C LEU A 164 -33.94 32.92 9.72
N PRO A 165 -34.04 33.68 8.61
CA PRO A 165 -35.28 34.40 8.27
C PRO A 165 -36.42 33.39 8.17
N GLN A 166 -37.59 33.76 8.70
CA GLN A 166 -38.76 32.87 8.73
C GLN A 166 -39.05 32.32 7.33
N PRO A 167 -39.48 31.04 7.20
CA PRO A 167 -39.91 30.49 5.94
C PRO A 167 -40.98 31.41 5.34
N ILE A 168 -40.69 31.99 4.18
CA ILE A 168 -41.65 32.80 3.42
C ILE A 168 -42.88 31.91 3.22
N PRO A 169 -44.11 32.35 3.56
CA PRO A 169 -45.31 31.55 3.41
C PRO A 169 -45.64 31.42 1.92
N ALA A 170 -44.97 30.50 1.25
CA ALA A 170 -45.07 30.27 -0.18
C ALA A 170 -45.84 28.98 -0.49
N VAL A 171 -46.92 28.66 0.25
CA VAL A 171 -47.90 27.65 -0.20
C VAL A 171 -49.32 27.94 0.33
N SER A 172 -49.93 29.04 -0.11
CA SER A 172 -51.40 29.23 -0.03
C SER A 172 -52.04 29.71 -1.33
N ALA A 173 -51.33 29.63 -2.47
CA ALA A 173 -51.84 30.09 -3.78
C ALA A 173 -51.94 28.97 -4.83
N SER A 174 -52.33 27.76 -4.43
CA SER A 174 -52.71 26.70 -5.38
C SER A 174 -53.96 25.96 -4.91
N ARG A 175 -55.02 26.72 -4.65
CA ARG A 175 -56.43 26.25 -4.58
C ARG A 175 -57.36 27.46 -4.56
N ALA A 176 -57.59 28.04 -5.73
CA ALA A 176 -58.77 28.82 -6.09
C ALA A 176 -58.94 28.73 -7.61
#